data_AF-A0A8H8XM61-F1
#
_entry.id   AF-A0A8H8XM61-F1
#
_cell.length_a   1.000
_cell.length_b   1.000
_cell.length_c   1.000
_cell.angle_alpha   90.00
_cell.angle_beta   90.00
_cell.angle_gamma   90.00
#
_symmetry.space_group_name_H-M   'P 1'
#
loop_
_entity.id
_entity.type
_entity.pdbx_description
1 polymer ?
#
loop_
_entity_poly.entity_id
_entity_poly.type
_entity_poly.pdbx_seq_one_letter_code
_entity_poly.pdbx_strand_id
1 'polypeptide(L)'
;MRALGEIIEASKSGERPDYDELRLAVCAMDALMSFDRMAIWKLAEGEAEGKKPFMVWSAVFQRQENFDRVKRAMAKTPREYLGENYDPDSPAVQERRRASIAMMEKFIDKAKEVV
;
A
#
# COMPACT_ATOMS: atom_id res chain seq x y z
N MET A 1 7.18 -17.92 7.93
CA MET A 1 6.47 -17.05 6.97
C MET A 1 7.30 -16.98 5.72
N ARG A 2 6.72 -17.34 4.58
CA ARG A 2 7.36 -17.26 3.27
C ARG A 2 7.56 -15.80 2.82
N ALA A 3 8.37 -15.59 1.79
CA ALA A 3 8.46 -14.28 1.15
C ALA A 3 7.13 -13.92 0.47
N LEU A 4 6.82 -12.63 0.32
CA LEU A 4 5.56 -12.17 -0.28
C LEU A 4 5.35 -12.78 -1.68
N GLY A 5 6.40 -12.84 -2.50
CA GLY A 5 6.31 -13.42 -3.83
C GLY A 5 5.97 -14.92 -3.81
N GLU A 6 6.51 -15.67 -2.86
CA GLU A 6 6.23 -17.10 -2.69
C GLU A 6 4.80 -17.35 -2.21
N ILE A 7 4.27 -16.51 -1.31
CA ILE A 7 2.87 -16.58 -0.85
C ILE A 7 1.93 -16.35 -2.03
N ILE A 8 2.24 -15.37 -2.88
CA ILE A 8 1.44 -15.04 -4.06
C ILE A 8 1.48 -16.18 -5.08
N GLU A 9 2.65 -16.71 -5.40
CA GLU A 9 2.76 -17.82 -6.36
C GLU A 9 2.11 -19.12 -5.84
N ALA A 10 2.25 -19.43 -4.54
CA ALA A 10 1.53 -20.54 -3.92
C ALA A 10 0.01 -20.37 -4.04
N SER A 11 -0.51 -19.18 -3.72
CA SER A 11 -1.95 -18.88 -3.85
C SER A 11 -2.43 -19.00 -5.30
N LYS A 12 -1.66 -18.50 -6.27
CA LYS A 12 -1.97 -18.61 -7.70
C LYS A 12 -1.95 -20.06 -8.19
N SER A 13 -1.12 -20.90 -7.58
CA SER A 13 -0.99 -22.33 -7.89
C SER A 13 -2.10 -23.18 -7.25
N GLY A 14 -3.06 -22.57 -6.55
CA GLY A 14 -4.14 -23.26 -5.87
C GLY A 14 -3.75 -23.89 -4.54
N GLU A 15 -2.53 -23.61 -4.04
CA GLU A 15 -2.17 -23.94 -2.67
C GLU A 15 -2.97 -23.10 -1.67
N ARG A 16 -2.91 -23.50 -0.41
CA ARG A 16 -3.54 -22.80 0.71
C ARG A 16 -2.44 -22.37 1.68
N PRO A 17 -1.76 -21.23 1.44
CA PRO A 17 -0.86 -20.65 2.42
C PRO A 17 -1.57 -20.42 3.75
N ASP A 18 -0.77 -20.33 4.82
CA ASP A 18 -1.33 -20.16 6.16
C ASP A 18 -2.11 -18.83 6.28
N TYR A 19 -3.10 -18.81 7.18
CA TYR A 19 -3.97 -17.65 7.38
C TYR A 19 -3.16 -16.38 7.70
N ASP A 20 -2.16 -16.47 8.58
CA ASP A 20 -1.37 -15.29 8.94
C ASP A 20 -0.47 -14.82 7.79
N GLU A 21 0.00 -15.74 6.94
CA GLU A 21 0.72 -15.39 5.71
C GLU A 21 -0.18 -14.59 4.77
N LEU A 22 -1.40 -15.07 4.52
CA LEU A 22 -2.36 -14.38 3.66
C LEU A 22 -2.80 -13.03 4.25
N ARG A 23 -3.09 -12.98 5.56
CA ARG A 23 -3.50 -11.76 6.27
C ARG A 23 -2.45 -10.66 6.12
N LEU A 24 -1.19 -10.98 6.36
CA LEU A 24 -0.10 -10.00 6.24
C LEU A 24 0.26 -9.71 4.78
N ALA A 25 0.13 -10.67 3.87
CA ALA A 25 0.30 -10.44 2.44
C ALA A 25 -0.72 -9.42 1.91
N VAL A 26 -1.97 -9.49 2.35
CA VAL A 26 -3.01 -8.50 2.00
C VAL A 26 -2.59 -7.10 2.48
N CYS A 27 -2.12 -6.97 3.72
CA CYS A 27 -1.63 -5.69 4.24
C CYS A 27 -0.43 -5.15 3.44
N ALA A 28 0.53 -6.02 3.09
CA ALA A 28 1.71 -5.63 2.29
C ALA A 28 1.32 -5.17 0.87
N MET A 29 0.36 -5.86 0.24
CA MET A 29 -0.16 -5.48 -1.07
C MET A 29 -0.95 -4.16 -1.04
N ASP A 30 -1.77 -3.92 -0.02
CA ASP A 30 -2.46 -2.63 0.14
C ASP A 30 -1.48 -1.46 0.33
N ALA A 31 -0.38 -1.70 1.07
CA ALA A 31 0.69 -0.72 1.21
C ALA A 31 1.33 -0.39 -0.15
N LEU A 32 1.65 -1.41 -0.97
CA LEU A 32 2.16 -1.21 -2.34
C LEU A 32 1.18 -0.38 -3.20
N MET A 33 -0.11 -0.75 -3.20
CA MET A 33 -1.15 -0.03 -3.93
C MET A 33 -1.30 1.43 -3.48
N SER A 34 -1.07 1.71 -2.20
CA SER A 34 -1.10 3.07 -1.66
C SER A 34 0.03 3.92 -2.22
N PHE A 35 1.25 3.37 -2.31
CA PHE A 35 2.37 4.09 -2.94
C PHE A 35 2.15 4.34 -4.43
N ASP A 36 1.55 3.38 -5.15
CA ASP A 36 1.28 3.54 -6.58
C ASP A 36 0.22 4.62 -6.84
N ARG A 37 -0.84 4.66 -6.01
CA ARG A 37 -1.83 5.74 -6.04
C ARG A 37 -1.18 7.11 -5.80
N MET A 38 -0.33 7.23 -4.77
CA MET A 38 0.37 8.48 -4.49
C MET A 38 1.28 8.91 -5.65
N ALA A 39 2.00 7.97 -6.27
CA ALA A 39 2.85 8.25 -7.42
C ALA A 39 2.05 8.80 -8.60
N ILE A 40 0.91 8.18 -8.94
CA ILE A 40 0.03 8.64 -10.01
C ILE A 40 -0.51 10.04 -9.71
N TRP A 41 -0.95 10.29 -8.48
CA TRP A 41 -1.47 11.61 -8.07
C TRP A 41 -0.40 12.69 -8.18
N LYS A 42 0.85 12.40 -7.78
CA LYS A 42 1.95 13.35 -7.93
C LYS A 42 2.32 13.63 -9.37
N LEU A 43 2.20 12.65 -10.27
CA LEU A 43 2.37 12.89 -11.70
C LEU A 43 1.26 13.80 -12.24
N ALA A 44 0.01 13.54 -11.89
CA ALA A 44 -1.13 14.36 -12.33
C ALA A 44 -1.06 15.79 -11.78
N GLU A 45 -0.71 15.97 -10.51
CA GLU A 45 -0.45 17.28 -9.89
C GLU A 45 0.69 18.01 -10.62
N GLY A 46 1.78 17.29 -10.92
CA GLY A 46 2.92 17.82 -11.65
C GLY A 46 2.55 18.30 -13.06
N GLU A 47 1.72 17.55 -13.77
CA GLU A 47 1.21 17.91 -15.09
C GLU A 47 0.29 19.13 -15.03
N ALA A 48 -0.69 19.12 -14.11
CA ALA A 48 -1.65 20.21 -13.95
C ALA A 48 -0.98 21.55 -13.58
N GLU A 49 0.09 21.51 -12.79
CA GLU A 49 0.83 22.70 -12.35
C GLU A 49 2.04 23.05 -13.25
N GLY A 50 2.28 22.31 -14.33
CA GLY A 50 3.42 22.55 -15.23
C GLY A 50 4.78 22.36 -14.56
N LYS A 51 4.90 21.45 -13.59
CA LYS A 51 6.17 21.15 -12.91
C LYS A 51 7.14 20.49 -13.89
N LYS A 52 8.44 20.76 -13.70
CA LYS A 52 9.49 20.03 -14.43
C LYS A 52 9.54 18.57 -13.98
N PRO A 53 9.82 17.62 -14.88
CA PRO A 53 9.90 16.20 -14.54
C PRO A 53 11.16 15.92 -13.71
N PHE A 54 11.02 15.99 -12.39
CA PHE A 54 12.09 15.74 -11.42
C PHE A 54 11.53 14.94 -10.23
N MET A 55 12.24 13.88 -9.84
CA MET A 55 11.84 12.97 -8.75
C MET A 55 10.36 12.55 -8.86
N VAL A 56 9.53 12.89 -7.87
CA VAL A 56 8.13 12.47 -7.77
C VAL A 56 7.24 12.95 -8.93
N TRP A 57 7.65 14.00 -9.65
CA TRP A 57 6.94 14.50 -10.84
C TRP A 57 7.47 13.88 -12.15
N SER A 58 8.50 13.03 -12.10
CA SER A 58 9.04 12.34 -13.28
C SER A 58 8.45 10.94 -13.40
N ALA A 59 7.78 10.67 -14.52
CA ALA A 59 7.24 9.34 -14.82
C ALA A 59 8.35 8.27 -14.89
N VAL A 60 9.55 8.63 -15.36
CA VAL A 60 10.71 7.72 -15.43
C VAL A 60 11.19 7.34 -14.02
N PHE A 61 11.29 8.32 -13.13
CA PHE A 61 11.66 8.09 -11.74
C PHE A 61 10.61 7.22 -11.04
N GLN A 62 9.33 7.58 -11.15
CA GLN A 62 8.23 6.83 -10.52
C GLN A 62 8.15 5.39 -11.01
N ARG A 63 8.40 5.12 -12.31
CA ARG A 63 8.48 3.77 -12.85
C ARG A 63 9.59 2.95 -12.20
N GLN A 64 10.79 3.53 -12.10
CA GLN A 64 11.94 2.85 -11.49
C GLN A 64 11.69 2.58 -10.00
N GLU A 65 11.18 3.59 -9.27
CA GLU A 65 10.84 3.46 -7.86
C GLU A 65 9.75 2.41 -7.60
N ASN A 66 8.73 2.34 -8.45
CA ASN A 66 7.70 1.30 -8.38
C ASN A 66 8.34 -0.09 -8.55
N PHE A 67 9.15 -0.29 -9.59
CA PHE A 67 9.84 -1.57 -9.83
C PHE A 67 10.70 -1.99 -8.64
N ASP A 68 11.53 -1.08 -8.13
CA ASP A 68 12.43 -1.38 -7.01
C ASP A 68 11.67 -1.64 -5.71
N ARG A 69 10.55 -0.94 -5.48
CA ARG A 69 9.68 -1.17 -4.32
C ARG A 69 9.04 -2.55 -4.38
N VAL A 70 8.44 -2.92 -5.52
CA VAL A 70 7.82 -4.23 -5.72
C VAL A 70 8.88 -5.32 -5.58
N LYS A 71 10.04 -5.18 -6.22
CA LYS A 71 11.16 -6.12 -6.09
C LYS A 71 11.57 -6.35 -4.63
N ARG A 72 11.73 -5.28 -3.85
CA ARG A 72 12.07 -5.37 -2.42
C ARG A 72 10.96 -6.05 -1.60
N ALA A 73 9.70 -5.76 -1.89
CA ALA A 73 8.57 -6.37 -1.20
C ALA A 73 8.49 -7.88 -1.47
N MET A 74 8.63 -8.28 -2.74
CA MET A 74 8.55 -9.68 -3.16
C MET A 74 9.66 -10.55 -2.56
N ALA A 75 10.83 -9.96 -2.27
CA ALA A 75 11.99 -10.64 -1.72
C ALA A 75 11.99 -10.77 -0.17
N LYS A 76 11.01 -10.17 0.51
CA LYS A 76 10.91 -10.18 1.98
C LYS A 76 9.65 -10.90 2.43
N THR A 77 9.60 -11.36 3.68
CA THR A 77 8.32 -11.74 4.27
C THR A 77 7.40 -10.51 4.38
N PRO A 78 6.06 -10.69 4.32
CA PRO A 78 5.13 -9.57 4.48
C PRO A 78 5.36 -8.76 5.76
N ARG A 79 5.67 -9.43 6.87
CA ARG A 79 5.97 -8.80 8.16
C ARG A 79 7.22 -7.92 8.10
N GLU A 80 8.32 -8.42 7.50
CA GLU A 80 9.56 -7.64 7.34
C GLU A 80 9.41 -6.47 6.38
N TYR A 81 8.57 -6.59 5.35
CA TYR A 81 8.30 -5.49 4.43
C TYR A 81 7.46 -4.39 5.08
N LEU A 82 6.41 -4.77 5.81
CA LEU A 82 5.55 -3.83 6.54
C LEU A 82 6.32 -3.11 7.66
N GLY A 83 7.13 -3.85 8.41
CA GLY A 83 7.80 -3.33 9.60
C GLY A 83 6.82 -2.98 10.72
N GLU A 84 7.36 -2.54 11.86
CA GLU A 84 6.59 -2.33 13.10
C GLU A 84 5.50 -1.24 12.97
N ASN A 85 5.71 -0.26 12.08
CA ASN A 85 4.80 0.86 11.89
C ASN A 85 3.52 0.50 11.12
N TYR A 86 3.46 -0.70 10.54
CA TYR A 86 2.33 -1.19 9.75
C TYR A 86 1.92 -2.61 10.14
N ASP A 87 2.38 -3.09 11.31
CA ASP A 87 1.94 -4.37 11.86
C ASP A 87 0.47 -4.28 12.31
N PRO A 88 -0.46 -5.06 11.72
CA PRO A 88 -1.85 -5.07 12.13
C PRO A 88 -2.06 -5.54 13.57
N ASP A 89 -1.10 -6.21 14.19
CA ASP A 89 -1.20 -6.66 15.58
C ASP A 89 -0.71 -5.58 16.58
N SER A 90 -0.14 -4.48 16.07
CA SER A 90 0.34 -3.37 16.91
C SER A 90 -0.81 -2.50 17.42
N PRO A 91 -0.91 -2.24 18.75
CA PRO A 91 -1.92 -1.35 19.32
C PRO A 91 -1.90 0.05 18.71
N ALA A 92 -0.71 0.59 18.43
CA ALA A 92 -0.55 1.92 17.85
C ALA A 92 -1.07 2.00 16.41
N VAL A 93 -0.85 0.94 15.62
CA VAL A 93 -1.37 0.85 14.24
C VAL A 93 -2.90 0.77 14.27
N GLN A 94 -3.44 -0.04 15.17
CA GLN A 94 -4.89 -0.18 15.33
C GLN A 94 -5.57 1.10 15.84
N GLU A 95 -4.91 1.86 16.71
CA GLU A 95 -5.40 3.17 17.15
C GLU A 95 -5.48 4.17 15.98
N ARG A 96 -4.42 4.29 15.19
CA ARG A 96 -4.42 5.13 13.98
C ARG A 96 -5.51 4.69 13.01
N ARG A 97 -5.67 3.39 12.79
CA ARG A 97 -6.71 2.85 11.90
C ARG A 97 -8.12 3.22 12.37
N ARG A 98 -8.42 3.08 13.67
CA ARG A 98 -9.72 3.49 14.24
C ARG A 98 -9.99 4.98 14.03
N ALA A 99 -8.99 5.84 14.27
CA ALA A 99 -9.11 7.27 14.03
C ALA A 99 -9.37 7.60 12.55
N SER A 100 -8.66 6.95 11.62
CA SER A 100 -8.86 7.13 10.17
C SER A 100 -10.26 6.68 9.71
N ILE A 101 -10.76 5.55 10.23
CA ILE A 101 -12.11 5.06 9.93
C ILE A 101 -13.16 6.06 10.42
N ALA A 102 -13.07 6.50 11.68
CA ALA A 102 -14.02 7.46 12.25
C ALA A 102 -14.01 8.81 11.52
N MET A 103 -12.86 9.24 11.00
CA MET A 103 -12.77 10.43 10.16
C MET A 103 -13.48 10.22 8.81
N MET A 104 -13.23 9.09 8.14
CA MET A 104 -13.85 8.77 6.85
C MET A 104 -15.38 8.64 6.96
N GLU A 105 -15.89 7.99 8.00
CA GLU A 105 -17.34 7.85 8.26
C GLU A 105 -18.00 9.23 8.39
N LYS A 106 -17.40 10.15 9.16
CA LYS A 106 -17.89 11.52 9.28
C LYS A 106 -17.93 12.27 7.95
N PHE A 107 -16.95 12.04 7.06
CA PHE A 107 -16.96 12.65 5.73
C PHE A 107 -18.06 12.06 4.83
N ILE A 108 -18.27 10.74 4.89
CA ILE A 108 -19.33 10.07 4.13
C ILE A 108 -20.71 10.56 4.58
N ASP A 109 -20.95 10.68 5.88
CA ASP A 109 -22.24 11.14 6.40
C ASP A 109 -22.53 12.58 6.00
N LYS A 110 -21.53 13.48 6.10
CA LYS A 110 -21.64 14.84 5.58
C LYS A 110 -21.93 14.90 4.08
N ALA A 111 -21.31 14.02 3.28
CA ALA A 111 -21.58 13.98 1.84
C ALA A 111 -23.02 13.55 1.53
N LYS A 112 -23.61 12.68 2.34
CA LYS A 112 -25.03 12.28 2.22
C LYS A 112 -26.00 13.38 2.63
N GLU A 113 -25.62 14.28 3.54
CA GLU A 113 -26.46 15.42 3.95
C GLU A 113 -26.52 16.54 2.90
N VAL A 114 -25.58 16.56 1.94
CA VAL A 114 -25.45 17.61 0.91
C VAL A 114 -26.04 17.16 -0.45
N VAL A 115 -26.53 15.93 -0.55
CA VAL A 115 -27.20 15.34 -1.74
C VAL A 115 -28.69 15.18 -1.46
#